data_AF-A0A949G8C0-F1
#
_entry.id   AF-A0A949G8C0-F1
#
_cell.length_a   1.000
_cell.length_b   1.000
_cell.length_c   1.000
_cell.angle_alpha   90.00
_cell.angle_beta   90.00
_cell.angle_gamma   90.00
#
_symmetry.space_group_name_H-M   'P 1'
#
loop_
_entity.id
_entity.type
_entity.pdbx_description
1 polymer ?
#
loop_
_entity_poly.entity_id
_entity_poly.type
_entity_poly.pdbx_seq_one_letter_code
_entity_poly.pdbx_strand_id
1 'polypeptide(L)'
;MITTSNAVMFKSSLILRIIRHALCMLGILALVLLSGCSSLKLVYNQADEAAYWWLDSYVDLTDKQKPLVKDTLRYLHQWHRQTQLPEYVALLRRVRAMAPHDVQADQVCAVTQEMQNSFIAVLHQVEPEATKLISQLSDA
;
A
#
# COMPACT_ATOMS: atom_id res chain seq x y z
N MET A 1 65.34 0.17 4.82
CA MET A 1 64.31 -0.08 3.78
C MET A 1 62.99 -0.53 4.43
N ILE A 2 62.43 0.24 5.39
CA ILE A 2 61.17 -0.11 6.11
C ILE A 2 60.48 1.19 6.58
N THR A 3 59.83 1.95 5.70
CA THR A 3 58.98 3.09 6.14
C THR A 3 57.66 3.21 5.37
N THR A 4 57.41 2.41 4.32
CA THR A 4 56.22 2.55 3.47
C THR A 4 54.98 1.81 3.97
N SER A 5 55.12 0.87 4.92
CA SER A 5 54.02 -0.06 5.28
C SER A 5 52.90 0.59 6.14
N ASN A 6 53.26 1.47 7.09
CA ASN A 6 52.27 2.10 7.97
C ASN A 6 51.40 3.15 7.27
N ALA A 7 51.93 3.84 6.25
CA ALA A 7 51.18 4.84 5.49
C ALA A 7 50.10 4.20 4.60
N VAL A 8 50.34 2.99 4.07
CA VAL A 8 49.40 2.27 3.20
C VAL A 8 48.25 1.66 4.00
N MET A 9 48.54 1.09 5.18
CA MET A 9 47.53 0.55 6.11
C MET A 9 46.61 1.65 6.67
N PHE A 10 47.17 2.81 7.04
CA PHE A 10 46.39 3.95 7.53
C PHE A 10 45.51 4.55 6.44
N LYS A 11 46.03 4.70 5.20
CA LYS A 11 45.23 5.14 4.05
C LYS A 11 44.09 4.18 3.74
N SER A 12 44.32 2.86 3.79
CA SER A 12 43.28 1.87 3.51
C SER A 12 42.14 1.92 4.54
N SER A 13 42.47 2.02 5.83
CA SER A 13 41.48 2.18 6.91
C SER A 13 40.68 3.49 6.77
N LEU A 14 41.36 4.58 6.41
CA LEU A 14 40.72 5.89 6.19
C LEU A 14 39.77 5.85 4.98
N ILE A 15 40.20 5.25 3.86
CA ILE A 15 39.41 5.09 2.64
C ILE A 15 38.17 4.23 2.91
N LEU A 16 38.30 3.12 3.64
CA LEU A 16 37.17 2.25 3.96
C LEU A 16 36.13 2.96 4.86
N ARG A 17 36.58 3.79 5.80
CA ARG A 17 35.70 4.62 6.64
C ARG A 17 34.97 5.67 5.80
N ILE A 18 35.68 6.35 4.89
CA ILE A 18 35.09 7.36 3.99
C ILE A 18 34.04 6.71 3.07
N ILE A 19 34.35 5.55 2.48
CA ILE A 19 33.40 4.81 1.63
C ILE A 19 32.16 4.41 2.42
N ARG A 20 32.32 3.89 3.65
CA ARG A 20 31.19 3.55 4.51
C ARG A 20 30.32 4.76 4.85
N HIS A 21 30.92 5.89 5.21
CA HIS A 21 30.17 7.12 5.49
C HIS A 21 29.50 7.68 4.24
N ALA A 22 30.16 7.62 3.07
CA ALA A 22 29.57 8.04 1.81
C ALA A 22 28.36 7.16 1.43
N LEU A 23 28.46 5.84 1.61
CA LEU A 23 27.34 4.92 1.40
C LEU A 23 26.18 5.18 2.37
N CYS A 24 26.47 5.42 3.65
CA CYS A 24 25.43 5.79 4.63
C CYS A 24 24.77 7.12 4.27
N MET A 25 25.54 8.14 3.91
CA MET A 25 25.01 9.45 3.50
C MET A 25 24.20 9.35 2.21
N LEU A 26 24.63 8.55 1.24
CA LEU A 26 23.88 8.26 0.02
C LEU A 26 22.55 7.56 0.32
N GLY A 27 22.55 6.58 1.23
CA GLY A 27 21.34 5.88 1.66
C GLY A 27 20.34 6.81 2.38
N ILE A 28 20.84 7.68 3.26
CA ILE A 28 20.02 8.69 3.96
C ILE A 28 19.45 9.68 2.94
N LEU A 29 20.27 10.18 2.02
CA LEU A 29 19.82 11.09 0.97
C LEU A 29 18.75 10.44 0.09
N ALA A 30 18.92 9.17 -0.29
CA ALA A 30 17.91 8.42 -1.03
C ALA A 30 16.59 8.32 -0.24
N LEU A 31 16.63 7.95 1.04
CA LEU A 31 15.43 7.87 1.88
C LEU A 31 14.71 9.22 2.01
N VAL A 32 15.46 10.32 2.16
CA VAL A 32 14.90 11.68 2.19
C VAL A 32 14.28 12.05 0.84
N LEU A 33 14.92 11.69 -0.28
CA LEU A 33 14.36 11.92 -1.61
C LEU A 33 13.07 11.09 -1.85
N LEU A 34 13.00 9.87 -1.31
CA LEU A 34 11.77 9.06 -1.34
C LEU A 34 10.63 9.67 -0.51
N SER A 35 10.93 10.42 0.56
CA SER A 35 9.90 11.09 1.38
C SER A 35 9.15 12.22 0.64
N GLY A 36 9.70 12.69 -0.50
CA GLY A 36 9.03 13.63 -1.40
C GLY A 36 8.00 12.96 -2.33
N CYS A 37 8.04 11.64 -2.49
CA CYS A 37 6.98 10.89 -3.15
C CYS A 37 5.88 10.62 -2.12
N SER A 38 4.65 11.08 -2.38
CA SER A 38 3.48 10.87 -1.51
C SER A 38 3.48 9.45 -0.92
N SER A 39 3.83 9.32 0.37
CA SER A 39 3.93 8.01 1.04
C SER A 39 2.60 7.27 0.97
N LEU A 40 1.50 8.02 0.99
CA LEU A 40 0.16 7.50 0.77
C LEU A 40 0.00 6.85 -0.61
N LYS A 41 0.49 7.49 -1.68
CA LYS A 41 0.45 6.93 -3.04
C LYS A 41 1.29 5.67 -3.14
N LEU A 42 2.45 5.64 -2.48
CA LEU A 42 3.30 4.44 -2.44
C LEU A 42 2.55 3.30 -1.76
N VAL A 43 2.15 3.49 -0.50
CA VAL A 43 1.44 2.46 0.28
C VAL A 43 0.18 1.98 -0.44
N TYR A 44 -0.62 2.90 -1.00
CA TYR A 44 -1.83 2.53 -1.74
C TYR A 44 -1.53 1.70 -2.99
N ASN A 45 -0.47 2.01 -3.74
CA ASN A 45 -0.11 1.22 -4.91
C ASN A 45 0.35 -0.21 -4.57
N GLN A 46 0.61 -0.51 -3.30
CA GLN A 46 0.99 -1.82 -2.77
C GLN A 46 -0.13 -2.44 -1.91
N ALA A 47 -1.35 -1.89 -1.97
CA ALA A 47 -2.45 -2.30 -1.10
C ALA A 47 -2.92 -3.75 -1.34
N ASP A 48 -2.78 -4.26 -2.56
CA ASP A 48 -3.06 -5.66 -2.90
C ASP A 48 -2.13 -6.63 -2.18
N GLU A 49 -0.82 -6.37 -2.21
CA GLU A 49 0.15 -7.15 -1.46
C GLU A 49 -0.08 -7.02 0.05
N ALA A 50 -0.30 -5.81 0.56
CA ALA A 50 -0.58 -5.61 1.99
C ALA A 50 -1.84 -6.37 2.44
N ALA A 51 -2.90 -6.35 1.63
CA ALA A 51 -4.12 -7.12 1.90
C ALA A 51 -3.86 -8.63 1.85
N TYR A 52 -3.04 -9.10 0.92
CA TYR A 52 -2.63 -10.51 0.84
C TYR A 52 -1.91 -10.94 2.12
N TRP A 53 -0.89 -10.20 2.57
CA TRP A 53 -0.15 -10.51 3.79
C TRP A 53 -1.04 -10.53 5.03
N TRP A 54 -1.98 -9.59 5.12
CA TRP A 54 -2.95 -9.56 6.20
C TRP A 54 -3.90 -10.77 6.18
N LEU A 55 -4.42 -11.13 5.00
CA LEU A 55 -5.30 -12.29 4.83
C LEU A 55 -4.58 -13.60 5.12
N ASP A 56 -3.40 -13.81 4.55
CA ASP A 56 -2.57 -15.01 4.77
C ASP A 56 -2.28 -15.21 6.26
N SER A 57 -1.96 -14.14 6.98
CA SER A 57 -1.75 -14.19 8.43
C SER A 57 -3.02 -14.47 9.23
N TYR A 58 -4.21 -14.20 8.68
CA TYR A 58 -5.49 -14.36 9.40
C TYR A 58 -6.12 -15.74 9.17
N VAL A 59 -6.09 -16.25 7.94
CA VAL A 59 -6.73 -17.53 7.57
C VAL A 59 -5.77 -18.69 7.30
N ASP A 60 -4.46 -18.45 7.31
CA ASP A 60 -3.41 -19.44 6.99
C ASP A 60 -3.64 -20.15 5.65
N LEU A 61 -3.43 -19.41 4.54
CA LEU A 61 -3.75 -19.92 3.21
C LEU A 61 -2.85 -21.11 2.84
N THR A 62 -3.46 -22.15 2.27
CA THR A 62 -2.69 -23.27 1.71
C THR A 62 -1.95 -22.86 0.44
N ASP A 63 -0.91 -23.62 0.06
CA ASP A 63 -0.15 -23.36 -1.17
C ASP A 63 -1.00 -23.43 -2.45
N LYS A 64 -2.15 -24.11 -2.39
CA LYS A 64 -3.13 -24.15 -3.50
C LYS A 64 -4.00 -22.89 -3.56
N GLN A 65 -4.28 -22.25 -2.42
CA GLN A 65 -5.13 -21.06 -2.32
C GLN A 65 -4.35 -19.76 -2.58
N LYS A 66 -3.07 -19.69 -2.18
CA LYS A 66 -2.25 -18.46 -2.30
C LYS A 66 -2.26 -17.83 -3.70
N PRO A 67 -2.06 -18.59 -4.81
CA PRO A 67 -2.06 -18.00 -6.15
C PRO A 67 -3.41 -17.37 -6.51
N LEU A 68 -4.51 -18.07 -6.20
CA LEU A 68 -5.87 -17.58 -6.43
C LEU A 68 -6.11 -16.27 -5.68
N VAL A 69 -5.82 -16.23 -4.37
CA VAL A 69 -6.05 -15.04 -3.54
C VAL A 69 -5.22 -13.85 -4.00
N LYS A 70 -3.95 -14.05 -4.37
CA LYS A 70 -3.10 -12.97 -4.91
C LYS A 70 -3.69 -12.38 -6.19
N ASP A 71 -4.14 -13.23 -7.11
CA ASP A 71 -4.73 -12.79 -8.38
C ASP A 71 -6.06 -12.06 -8.16
N THR A 72 -6.91 -12.57 -7.27
CA THR A 72 -8.17 -11.93 -6.88
C THR A 72 -7.93 -10.54 -6.28
N LEU A 73 -7.00 -10.40 -5.34
CA LEU A 73 -6.72 -9.12 -4.69
C LEU A 73 -6.13 -8.09 -5.66
N ARG A 74 -5.25 -8.53 -6.56
CA ARG A 74 -4.69 -7.69 -7.62
C ARG A 74 -5.78 -7.18 -8.57
N TYR A 75 -6.69 -8.07 -9.00
CA TYR A 75 -7.82 -7.69 -9.84
C TYR A 75 -8.78 -6.74 -9.11
N LEU A 76 -9.14 -7.06 -7.86
CA LEU A 76 -10.00 -6.23 -7.03
C LEU A 76 -9.42 -4.82 -6.84
N HIS A 77 -8.13 -4.74 -6.51
CA HIS A 77 -7.44 -3.47 -6.32
C HIS A 77 -7.42 -2.64 -7.61
N GLN A 78 -7.14 -3.28 -8.75
CA GLN A 78 -7.19 -2.62 -10.06
C GLN A 78 -8.59 -2.09 -10.37
N TRP A 79 -9.63 -2.91 -10.19
CA TRP A 79 -11.01 -2.50 -10.40
C TRP A 79 -11.38 -1.33 -9.48
N HIS A 80 -11.11 -1.44 -8.18
CA HIS A 80 -11.40 -0.41 -7.19
C HIS A 80 -10.74 0.92 -7.58
N ARG A 81 -9.47 0.88 -8.04
CA ARG A 81 -8.76 2.08 -8.48
C ARG A 81 -9.39 2.73 -9.71
N GLN A 82 -9.96 1.94 -10.62
CA GLN A 82 -10.54 2.43 -11.87
C GLN A 82 -11.99 2.91 -11.70
N THR A 83 -12.76 2.30 -10.80
CA THR A 83 -14.20 2.54 -10.65
C THR A 83 -14.53 3.32 -9.37
N GLN A 84 -14.12 2.81 -8.21
CA GLN A 84 -14.51 3.35 -6.90
C GLN A 84 -13.68 4.57 -6.48
N LEU A 85 -12.36 4.55 -6.72
CA LEU A 85 -11.49 5.66 -6.31
C LEU A 85 -11.89 7.01 -6.94
N PRO A 86 -12.26 7.11 -8.24
CA PRO A 86 -12.79 8.34 -8.81
C PRO A 86 -14.08 8.83 -8.14
N GLU A 87 -14.99 7.92 -7.78
CA GLU A 87 -16.23 8.24 -7.06
C GLU A 87 -15.92 8.81 -5.68
N TYR A 88 -14.95 8.23 -4.96
CA TYR A 88 -14.56 8.72 -3.63
C TYR A 88 -13.93 10.11 -3.72
N VAL A 89 -13.12 10.36 -4.75
CA VAL A 89 -12.55 11.69 -5.00
C VAL A 89 -13.66 12.71 -5.28
N ALA A 90 -14.68 12.35 -6.06
CA ALA A 90 -15.82 13.22 -6.33
C ALA A 90 -16.63 13.52 -5.07
N LEU A 91 -16.91 12.50 -4.25
CA LEU A 91 -17.59 12.64 -2.97
C LEU A 91 -16.81 13.54 -2.02
N LEU A 92 -15.52 13.28 -1.81
CA LEU A 92 -14.66 14.06 -0.93
C LEU A 92 -14.53 15.52 -1.37
N ARG A 93 -14.51 15.80 -2.68
CA ARG A 93 -14.55 17.18 -3.20
C ARG A 93 -15.86 17.88 -2.83
N ARG A 94 -16.99 17.17 -2.94
CA ARG A 94 -18.31 17.71 -2.56
C ARG A 94 -18.40 17.97 -1.07
N VAL A 95 -17.96 17.03 -0.24
CA VAL A 95 -17.88 17.17 1.23
C VAL A 95 -17.00 18.35 1.62
N ARG A 96 -15.82 18.50 0.99
CA ARG A 96 -14.95 19.67 1.21
C ARG A 96 -15.64 21.00 0.89
N ALA A 97 -16.46 21.05 -0.16
CA ALA A 97 -17.19 22.27 -0.52
C ALA A 97 -18.34 22.60 0.46
N MET A 98 -18.91 21.58 1.11
CA MET A 98 -19.93 21.76 2.15
C MET A 98 -19.33 22.17 3.51
N ALA A 99 -18.11 21.73 3.82
CA ALA A 99 -17.46 21.93 5.12
C ALA A 99 -17.44 23.38 5.68
N PRO A 100 -17.31 24.47 4.89
CA PRO A 100 -17.35 25.83 5.43
C PRO A 100 -18.76 26.39 5.66
N HIS A 101 -19.82 25.68 5.29
CA HIS A 101 -21.21 26.13 5.41
C HIS A 101 -21.98 25.30 6.44
N ASP A 102 -23.14 25.79 6.86
CA ASP A 102 -24.07 25.00 7.67
C ASP A 102 -24.55 23.78 6.87
N VAL A 103 -24.26 22.59 7.40
CA VAL A 103 -24.59 21.32 6.74
C VAL A 103 -25.99 20.89 7.13
N GLN A 104 -26.82 20.65 6.12
CA GLN A 104 -28.20 20.22 6.28
C GLN A 104 -28.31 18.69 6.39
N ALA A 105 -29.36 18.21 7.06
CA ALA A 105 -29.54 16.77 7.32
C ALA A 105 -29.65 15.94 6.02
N ASP A 106 -30.31 16.47 5.00
CA ASP A 106 -30.44 15.85 3.67
C ASP A 106 -29.08 15.68 2.97
N GLN A 107 -28.17 16.65 3.13
CA GLN A 107 -26.80 16.56 2.62
C GLN A 107 -26.01 15.44 3.30
N VAL A 108 -26.14 15.29 4.63
CA VAL A 108 -25.50 14.20 5.39
C VAL A 108 -26.07 12.84 4.97
N CYS A 109 -27.38 12.75 4.80
CA CYS A 109 -28.04 11.53 4.32
C CYS A 109 -27.56 11.13 2.93
N ALA A 110 -27.45 12.09 2.00
CA ALA A 110 -26.96 11.83 0.65
C ALA A 110 -25.51 11.31 0.64
N VAL A 111 -24.61 11.95 1.39
CA VAL A 111 -23.21 11.49 1.53
C VAL A 111 -23.16 10.08 2.12
N THR A 112 -23.94 9.83 3.17
CA THR A 112 -24.02 8.51 3.82
C THR A 112 -24.49 7.43 2.85
N GLN A 113 -25.52 7.72 2.06
CA GLN A 113 -26.04 6.79 1.06
C GLN A 113 -25.02 6.51 -0.05
N GLU A 114 -24.30 7.53 -0.53
CA GLU A 114 -23.22 7.35 -1.51
C GLU A 114 -22.12 6.43 -0.96
N MET A 115 -21.70 6.62 0.30
CA MET A 115 -20.71 5.75 0.94
C MET A 115 -21.20 4.30 1.10
N GLN A 116 -22.47 4.10 1.47
CA GLN A 116 -23.06 2.76 1.59
C GLN A 116 -23.10 2.05 0.24
N ASN A 117 -23.53 2.74 -0.81
CA ASN A 117 -23.59 2.19 -2.16
C ASN A 117 -22.20 1.76 -2.64
N SER A 118 -21.18 2.57 -2.39
CA SER A 118 -19.79 2.24 -2.71
C SER A 118 -19.29 1.00 -1.96
N PHE A 119 -19.63 0.86 -0.68
CA PHE A 119 -19.27 -0.33 0.09
C PHE A 119 -19.94 -1.59 -0.47
N ILE A 120 -21.25 -1.50 -0.78
CA ILE A 120 -22.02 -2.60 -1.39
C ILE A 120 -21.42 -2.99 -2.75
N ALA A 121 -21.00 -2.02 -3.56
CA ALA A 121 -20.36 -2.29 -4.86
C ALA A 121 -19.06 -3.10 -4.71
N VAL A 122 -18.22 -2.75 -3.73
CA VAL A 122 -16.99 -3.51 -3.44
C VAL A 122 -17.32 -4.93 -2.98
N LEU A 123 -18.32 -5.11 -2.10
CA LEU A 123 -18.74 -6.43 -1.63
C LEU A 123 -19.21 -7.33 -2.79
N HIS A 124 -20.06 -6.82 -3.67
CA HIS A 124 -20.51 -7.57 -4.85
C HIS A 124 -19.37 -7.94 -5.80
N GLN A 125 -18.35 -7.08 -5.92
CA GLN A 125 -17.20 -7.38 -6.76
C GLN A 125 -16.34 -8.52 -6.19
N VAL A 126 -16.29 -8.68 -4.86
CA VAL A 126 -15.51 -9.71 -4.16
C VAL A 126 -16.26 -11.03 -4.03
N GLU A 127 -17.59 -10.98 -3.92
CA GLU A 127 -18.50 -12.11 -3.71
C GLU A 127 -18.18 -13.39 -4.52
N PRO A 128 -17.98 -13.36 -5.85
CA PRO A 128 -17.77 -14.59 -6.62
C PRO A 128 -16.45 -15.29 -6.26
N GLU A 129 -15.38 -14.54 -6.02
CA GLU A 129 -14.08 -15.12 -5.67
C GLU A 129 -14.02 -15.53 -4.19
N ALA A 130 -14.66 -14.76 -3.30
CA ALA A 130 -14.81 -15.14 -1.90
C ALA A 130 -15.59 -16.46 -1.75
N THR A 131 -16.65 -16.66 -2.53
CA THR A 131 -17.43 -17.90 -2.51
C THR A 131 -16.58 -19.11 -2.88
N LYS A 132 -15.75 -19.00 -3.93
CA LYS A 132 -14.82 -20.05 -4.34
C LYS A 132 -13.78 -20.36 -3.26
N LEU A 133 -13.29 -19.34 -2.56
CA LEU A 133 -12.32 -19.52 -1.48
C LEU A 133 -12.97 -20.20 -0.27
N ILE A 134 -14.13 -19.72 0.16
CA ILE A 134 -14.89 -20.26 1.31
C ILE A 134 -15.27 -21.72 1.06
N SER A 135 -15.70 -22.07 -0.16
CA SER A 135 -16.02 -23.46 -0.49
C SER A 135 -14.81 -24.40 -0.42
N GLN A 136 -13.58 -23.88 -0.55
CA GLN A 136 -12.36 -24.67 -0.39
C GLN A 136 -11.90 -24.77 1.08
N LEU A 137 -12.43 -23.95 1.97
CA LEU A 137 -12.09 -23.94 3.39
C LEU A 137 -12.93 -24.92 4.21
N SER A 138 -14.12 -25.33 3.73
CA SER A 138 -14.98 -26.26 4.48
C SER A 138 -14.55 -27.73 4.43
N ASP A 139 -13.55 -28.06 3.63
CA ASP A 139 -13.04 -29.42 3.46
C ASP A 139 -11.81 -29.72 4.34
N ALA A 140 -11.52 -28.85 5.33
CA ALA A 140 -10.45 -28.99 6.31
C ALA A 140 -10.94 -29.44 7.69
#